data_AF-B4R5C7-F1
#
_entry.id   AF-B4R5C7-F1
#
_cell.length_a   1.000
_cell.length_b   1.000
_cell.length_c   1.000
_cell.angle_alpha   90.00
_cell.angle_beta   90.00
_cell.angle_gamma   90.00
#
_symmetry.space_group_name_H-M   'P 1'
#
loop_
_entity.id
_entity.type
_entity.pdbx_description
1 polymer ?
#
loop_
_entity_poly.entity_id
_entity_poly.type
_entity_poly.pdbx_seq_one_letter_code
_entity_poly.pdbx_strand_id
1 'polypeptide(L)'
;MFAAISSSEETRQRRANATLYFTHSGTLLKLLAHLGLARDKKPLTHKHFASERLWRTSQIDAFATNLAFLRYDCDKGKPQVLVLHQERVVRLPGCPQDQDLCPLATLRRIYANSVDHCDREKMCRV
;
A
#
# COMPACT_ATOMS: atom_id res chain seq x y z
N MET A 1 24.89 13.26 23.75
CA MET A 1 26.19 12.76 23.24
C MET A 1 26.15 11.25 23.23
N PHE A 2 26.06 10.63 22.06
CA PHE A 2 26.47 9.23 21.89
C PHE A 2 27.30 9.19 20.61
N ALA A 3 28.60 9.20 20.79
CA ALA A 3 29.57 9.12 19.71
C ALA A 3 29.97 7.65 19.48
N ALA A 4 30.02 7.32 18.20
CA ALA A 4 30.93 6.40 17.51
C ALA A 4 31.10 4.96 18.01
N ILE A 5 30.79 4.00 17.13
CA ILE A 5 31.78 2.99 16.71
C ILE A 5 31.76 2.94 15.19
N SER A 6 32.84 3.43 14.58
CA SER A 6 33.25 3.10 13.22
C SER A 6 34.13 1.86 13.31
N SER A 7 33.76 0.78 12.63
CA SER A 7 34.71 -0.23 12.16
C SER A 7 34.13 -0.99 10.97
N SER A 8 34.81 -0.83 9.85
CA SER A 8 34.79 -1.58 8.60
C SER A 8 34.40 -3.06 8.69
N GLU A 9 33.30 -3.43 8.04
CA GLU A 9 33.15 -4.55 7.09
C GLU A 9 31.69 -4.57 6.61
N GLU A 10 31.48 -4.83 5.32
CA GLU A 10 30.24 -4.68 4.55
C GLU A 10 29.13 -5.63 5.07
N THR A 11 28.52 -5.28 6.20
CA THR A 11 27.46 -6.07 6.81
C THR A 11 26.18 -5.76 6.04
N ARG A 12 25.82 -6.63 5.07
CA ARG A 12 24.50 -6.60 4.42
C ARG A 12 23.45 -6.63 5.53
N GLN A 13 22.89 -5.46 5.85
CA GLN A 13 22.00 -5.29 7.00
C GLN A 13 20.89 -6.32 6.91
N ARG A 14 20.81 -7.24 7.89
CA ARG A 14 19.77 -8.28 7.95
C ARG A 14 18.43 -7.57 8.10
N ARG A 15 17.79 -7.26 6.97
CA ARG A 15 16.42 -6.77 6.94
C ARG A 15 15.52 -7.91 7.37
N ALA A 16 14.57 -7.63 8.25
CA ALA A 16 13.55 -8.60 8.63
C ALA A 16 12.81 -9.09 7.36
N ASN A 17 12.54 -10.39 7.29
CA ASN A 17 11.82 -10.99 6.15
C ASN A 17 10.35 -10.52 6.09
N ALA A 18 9.82 -10.02 7.19
CA ALA A 18 8.49 -9.46 7.29
C ALA A 18 8.49 -8.19 8.15
N THR A 19 7.57 -7.27 7.84
CA THR A 19 7.28 -6.10 8.66
C THR A 19 5.77 -6.01 8.83
N LEU A 20 5.31 -5.96 10.08
CA LEU A 20 3.89 -5.99 10.43
C LEU A 20 3.53 -4.68 11.13
N TYR A 21 2.50 -4.01 10.61
CA TYR A 21 1.96 -2.78 11.19
C TYR A 21 0.53 -3.02 11.63
N PHE A 22 0.18 -2.50 12.81
CA PHE A 22 -1.18 -2.55 13.35
C PHE A 22 -1.71 -1.12 13.48
N THR A 23 -2.93 -0.90 13.04
CA THR A 23 -3.54 0.43 13.04
C THR A 23 -5.06 0.33 13.12
N HIS A 24 -5.73 1.48 13.06
CA HIS A 24 -7.18 1.58 13.08
C HIS A 24 -7.77 1.71 11.67
N SER A 25 -9.06 1.42 11.55
CA SER A 25 -9.90 1.59 10.35
C SER A 25 -9.62 2.88 9.58
N GLY A 26 -9.62 4.01 10.30
CA GLY A 26 -9.41 5.33 9.69
C GLY A 26 -8.07 5.48 8.96
N THR A 27 -7.02 4.77 9.37
CA THR A 27 -5.73 4.76 8.66
C THR A 27 -5.79 3.82 7.46
N LEU A 28 -6.35 2.63 7.64
CA LEU A 28 -6.47 1.63 6.59
C LEU A 28 -7.30 2.15 5.42
N LEU A 29 -8.47 2.76 5.69
CA LEU A 29 -9.31 3.39 4.68
C LEU A 29 -8.59 4.49 3.89
N LYS A 30 -7.79 5.34 4.56
CA LYS A 30 -6.98 6.36 3.86
C LYS A 30 -5.95 5.72 2.92
N LEU A 31 -5.33 4.63 3.35
CA LEU A 31 -4.39 3.88 2.52
C LEU A 31 -5.11 3.21 1.34
N LEU A 32 -6.25 2.56 1.54
CA LEU A 32 -7.05 1.99 0.45
C LEU A 32 -7.47 3.05 -0.57
N ALA A 33 -7.90 4.23 -0.11
CA ALA A 33 -8.22 5.37 -0.96
C ALA A 33 -7.00 5.83 -1.78
N HIS A 34 -5.83 5.96 -1.14
CA HIS A 34 -4.58 6.33 -1.79
C HIS A 34 -4.13 5.30 -2.83
N LEU A 35 -4.32 4.01 -2.54
CA LEU A 35 -4.05 2.92 -3.46
C LEU A 35 -5.07 2.82 -4.60
N GLY A 36 -6.18 3.55 -4.53
CA GLY A 36 -7.26 3.53 -5.52
C GLY A 36 -8.11 2.25 -5.47
N LEU A 37 -8.09 1.53 -4.34
CA LEU A 37 -8.92 0.35 -4.12
C LEU A 37 -10.36 0.76 -3.78
N ALA A 38 -11.32 -0.07 -4.17
CA ALA A 38 -12.76 0.18 -3.98
C ALA A 38 -13.23 1.56 -4.50
N ARG A 39 -12.56 2.09 -5.54
CA ARG A 39 -12.85 3.41 -6.09
C ARG A 39 -14.07 3.39 -7.01
N ASP A 40 -15.13 4.06 -6.58
CA ASP A 40 -16.32 4.29 -7.40
C ASP A 40 -16.03 5.12 -8.67
N LYS A 41 -16.81 4.89 -9.73
CA LYS A 41 -16.69 5.62 -11.02
C LYS A 41 -16.92 7.12 -10.87
N LYS A 42 -17.79 7.52 -9.93
CA LYS A 42 -18.10 8.91 -9.62
C LYS A 42 -17.90 9.13 -8.11
N PRO A 43 -17.48 10.34 -7.69
CA PRO A 43 -17.40 10.67 -6.27
C PRO A 43 -18.75 10.43 -5.57
N LEU A 44 -18.72 9.71 -4.46
CA LEU A 44 -19.92 9.43 -3.68
C LEU A 44 -20.44 10.70 -3.02
N THR A 45 -21.76 10.78 -2.93
CA THR A 45 -22.50 11.83 -2.23
C THR A 45 -23.62 11.19 -1.40
N HIS A 46 -24.29 11.97 -0.56
CA HIS A 46 -25.42 11.48 0.25
C HIS A 46 -26.51 10.76 -0.57
N LYS A 47 -26.67 11.09 -1.86
CA LYS A 47 -27.65 10.47 -2.77
C LYS A 47 -27.33 9.01 -3.11
N HIS A 48 -26.09 8.58 -2.91
CA HIS A 48 -25.59 7.24 -3.22
C HIS A 48 -25.74 6.27 -2.03
N PHE A 49 -26.60 6.58 -1.05
CA PHE A 49 -26.78 5.75 0.13
C PHE A 49 -27.25 4.34 -0.21
N ALA A 50 -28.26 4.23 -1.09
CA ALA A 50 -28.88 2.97 -1.50
C ALA A 50 -28.39 2.41 -2.84
N SER A 51 -27.38 3.05 -3.46
CA SER A 51 -26.85 2.60 -4.75
C SER A 51 -25.82 1.48 -4.59
N GLU A 52 -25.66 0.70 -5.65
CA GLU A 52 -24.51 -0.18 -5.80
C GLU A 52 -23.22 0.64 -5.89
N ARG A 53 -22.45 0.64 -4.79
CA ARG A 53 -21.17 1.33 -4.63
C ARG A 53 -20.06 0.33 -4.27
N LEU A 54 -18.85 0.64 -4.70
CA LEU A 54 -17.65 -0.13 -4.38
C LEU A 54 -17.13 0.23 -2.98
N TRP A 55 -17.23 1.50 -2.59
CA TRP A 55 -16.82 1.95 -1.26
C TRP A 55 -17.88 1.59 -0.19
N ARG A 56 -17.87 0.33 0.25
CA ARG A 56 -18.71 -0.19 1.34
C ARG A 56 -17.83 -0.60 2.52
N THR A 57 -17.71 0.26 3.52
CA THR A 57 -16.83 0.04 4.70
C THR A 57 -17.09 -1.29 5.40
N SER A 58 -18.36 -1.74 5.49
CA SER A 58 -18.70 -3.05 6.04
C SER A 58 -18.12 -4.26 5.28
N GLN A 59 -17.68 -4.06 4.03
CA GLN A 59 -17.07 -5.09 3.20
C GLN A 59 -15.55 -4.91 3.03
N ILE A 60 -15.07 -3.66 3.04
CA ILE A 60 -13.67 -3.34 2.77
C ILE A 60 -12.84 -3.03 4.02
N ASP A 61 -13.48 -2.84 5.17
CA ASP A 61 -12.84 -2.47 6.45
C ASP A 61 -13.66 -3.03 7.62
N ALA A 62 -13.87 -4.34 7.58
CA ALA A 62 -14.45 -5.10 8.67
C ALA A 62 -13.42 -5.31 9.80
N PHE A 63 -13.84 -5.93 10.90
CA PHE A 63 -12.89 -6.29 11.95
C PHE A 63 -11.81 -7.23 11.43
N ALA A 64 -10.56 -6.94 11.80
CA ALA A 64 -9.36 -7.65 11.36
C ALA A 64 -9.07 -7.60 9.85
N THR A 65 -9.62 -6.63 9.11
CA THR A 65 -9.20 -6.35 7.73
C THR A 65 -7.68 -6.10 7.70
N ASN A 66 -7.03 -6.73 6.73
CA ASN A 66 -5.59 -6.66 6.50
C ASN A 66 -5.28 -6.27 5.05
N LEU A 67 -4.08 -5.74 4.85
CA LEU A 67 -3.51 -5.41 3.55
C LEU A 67 -2.04 -5.87 3.56
N ALA A 68 -1.68 -6.72 2.61
CA ALA A 68 -0.35 -7.30 2.51
C ALA A 68 0.30 -7.01 1.16
N PHE A 69 1.60 -6.74 1.20
CA PHE A 69 2.47 -6.62 0.02
C PHE A 69 3.54 -7.70 0.11
N LEU A 70 3.44 -8.73 -0.74
CA LEU A 70 4.38 -9.85 -0.77
C LEU A 70 5.36 -9.64 -1.91
N ARG A 71 6.65 -9.55 -1.59
CA ARG A 71 7.71 -9.43 -2.61
C ARG A 71 8.22 -10.81 -2.99
N TYR A 72 8.28 -11.07 -4.29
CA TYR A 72 8.94 -12.23 -4.87
C TYR A 72 10.22 -11.78 -5.57
N ASP A 73 11.35 -12.33 -5.14
CA ASP A 73 12.62 -12.23 -5.84
C ASP A 73 12.75 -13.46 -6.73
N CYS A 74 12.61 -13.27 -8.04
CA CYS A 74 12.65 -14.35 -9.03
C CYS A 74 14.10 -14.63 -9.44
N ASP A 75 14.47 -15.91 -9.58
CA ASP A 75 15.83 -16.32 -10.01
C ASP A 75 16.23 -15.72 -11.36
N LYS A 76 15.25 -15.61 -12.27
CA LYS A 76 15.39 -15.00 -13.59
C LYS A 76 14.27 -13.99 -13.78
N GLY A 77 14.51 -12.74 -13.38
CA GLY A 77 13.54 -11.67 -13.58
C GLY A 77 13.74 -10.49 -12.64
N LYS A 78 12.91 -9.46 -12.85
CA LYS A 78 12.84 -8.32 -11.93
C LYS A 78 11.90 -8.67 -10.78
N PRO A 79 12.17 -8.20 -9.54
CA PRO A 79 11.30 -8.45 -8.39
C PRO A 79 9.85 -8.06 -8.67
N GLN A 80 8.94 -8.91 -8.22
CA GLN A 80 7.50 -8.74 -8.35
C GLN A 80 6.85 -8.57 -6.98
N VAL A 81 5.65 -8.00 -6.96
CA VAL A 81 4.86 -7.79 -5.75
C VAL A 81 3.44 -8.30 -5.98
N LEU A 82 2.95 -9.16 -5.08
CA LEU A 82 1.54 -9.50 -4.96
C LEU A 82 0.91 -8.63 -3.87
N VAL A 83 -0.27 -8.07 -4.14
CA VAL A 83 -1.01 -7.27 -3.16
C VAL A 83 -2.28 -8.01 -2.78
N LEU A 84 -2.47 -8.20 -1.47
CA LEU A 84 -3.66 -8.85 -0.92
C LEU A 84 -4.42 -7.87 -0.04
N HIS A 85 -5.74 -7.80 -0.20
CA HIS A 85 -6.64 -7.09 0.70
C HIS A 85 -7.68 -8.07 1.23
N GLN A 86 -7.68 -8.31 2.54
CA GLN A 86 -8.45 -9.39 3.17
C GLN A 86 -8.23 -10.74 2.48
N GLU A 87 -6.94 -11.13 2.37
CA GLU A 87 -6.49 -12.40 1.77
C GLU A 87 -6.86 -12.58 0.29
N ARG A 88 -7.45 -11.58 -0.36
CA ARG A 88 -7.82 -11.62 -1.79
C ARG A 88 -6.87 -10.79 -2.60
N VAL A 89 -6.44 -11.33 -3.74
CA VAL A 89 -5.60 -10.60 -4.69
C VAL A 89 -6.31 -9.35 -5.17
N VAL A 90 -5.62 -8.21 -5.11
CA VAL A 90 -6.08 -6.94 -5.66
C VAL A 90 -5.07 -6.39 -6.66
N ARG A 91 -5.58 -5.88 -7.78
CA ARG A 91 -4.76 -5.28 -8.84
C ARG A 91 -4.78 -3.77 -8.68
N LEU A 92 -3.62 -3.20 -8.36
CA LEU A 92 -3.49 -1.77 -8.16
C LEU A 92 -3.58 -1.02 -9.51
N PRO A 93 -4.24 0.15 -9.56
CA PRO A 93 -4.21 1.00 -10.73
C PRO A 93 -2.78 1.33 -11.15
N GLY A 94 -2.47 1.20 -12.45
CA GLY A 94 -1.14 1.45 -13.01
C GLY A 94 -0.21 0.23 -13.03
N CYS A 95 -0.54 -0.84 -12.30
CA CYS A 95 0.05 -2.17 -12.52
C CYS A 95 -0.63 -2.85 -13.73
N PRO A 96 -0.01 -3.88 -14.34
CA PRO A 96 -0.68 -4.71 -15.35
C PRO A 96 -1.99 -5.30 -14.80
N GLN A 97 -3.06 -5.29 -15.60
CA GLN A 97 -4.41 -5.66 -15.15
C GLN A 97 -4.80 -7.09 -15.52
N ASP A 98 -4.02 -7.71 -16.39
CA ASP A 98 -4.14 -9.08 -16.92
C ASP A 98 -3.38 -10.12 -16.07
N GLN A 99 -2.60 -9.67 -15.08
CA GLN A 99 -1.81 -10.51 -14.18
C GLN A 99 -1.98 -10.06 -12.73
N ASP A 100 -1.74 -10.99 -11.81
CA ASP A 100 -1.89 -10.75 -10.36
C ASP A 100 -0.65 -10.10 -9.73
N LEU A 101 0.52 -10.26 -10.35
CA LEU A 101 1.77 -9.69 -9.89
C LEU A 101 2.03 -8.32 -10.51
N CYS A 102 2.58 -7.40 -9.72
CA CYS A 102 3.04 -6.10 -10.20
C CYS A 102 4.57 -6.00 -10.10
N PRO A 103 5.29 -5.56 -11.15
CA PRO A 103 6.72 -5.33 -11.05
C PRO A 103 7.04 -4.29 -9.97
N LEU A 104 7.97 -4.60 -9.06
CA LEU A 104 8.32 -3.71 -7.94
C LEU A 104 8.75 -2.31 -8.41
N ALA A 105 9.44 -2.23 -9.55
CA ALA A 105 9.84 -0.96 -10.15
C ALA A 105 8.63 -0.12 -10.60
N THR A 106 7.61 -0.76 -11.18
CA THR A 106 6.36 -0.10 -11.57
C THR A 106 5.63 0.42 -10.34
N LEU A 107 5.50 -0.41 -9.29
CA LEU A 107 4.85 -0.03 -8.04
C LEU A 107 5.51 1.20 -7.41
N ARG A 108 6.85 1.19 -7.31
CA ARG A 108 7.62 2.34 -6.81
C ARG A 108 7.38 3.59 -7.64
N ARG A 109 7.38 3.48 -8.97
CA ARG A 109 7.15 4.61 -9.86
C ARG A 109 5.75 5.22 -9.68
N ILE A 110 4.71 4.39 -9.52
CA ILE A 110 3.32 4.86 -9.36
C ILE A 110 3.19 5.74 -8.11
N TYR A 111 3.81 5.32 -7.00
CA TYR A 111 3.65 5.98 -5.71
C TYR A 111 4.81 6.92 -5.33
N ALA A 112 5.86 7.03 -6.17
CA ALA A 112 7.05 7.85 -5.91
C ALA A 112 6.68 9.25 -5.42
N ASN A 113 5.86 9.99 -6.18
CA ASN A 113 5.46 11.34 -5.79
C ASN A 113 4.78 11.41 -4.41
N SER A 114 3.86 10.48 -4.13
CA SER A 114 3.13 10.47 -2.86
C SER A 114 3.96 10.04 -1.65
N VAL A 115 5.04 9.28 -1.88
CA VAL A 115 5.93 8.79 -0.83
C VAL A 115 7.07 9.79 -0.61
N ASP A 116 7.68 10.27 -1.68
CA ASP A 116 8.89 11.09 -1.67
C ASP A 116 8.58 12.58 -1.46
N HIS A 117 7.37 13.04 -1.83
CA HIS A 117 6.94 14.44 -1.70
C HIS A 117 5.72 14.60 -0.78
N CYS A 118 5.72 13.86 0.34
CA CYS A 118 4.70 13.94 1.37
C CYS A 118 5.00 15.05 2.40
N ASP A 119 4.58 16.28 2.10
CA ASP A 119 4.73 17.42 3.03
C ASP A 119 3.65 17.35 4.13
N ARG A 120 4.02 16.73 5.26
CA ARG A 120 3.13 16.56 6.41
C ARG A 120 2.75 17.89 7.05
N GLU A 121 3.67 18.84 7.12
CA GLU A 121 3.41 20.14 7.75
C GLU A 121 2.39 20.94 6.96
N LYS A 122 2.51 20.94 5.62
CA LYS A 122 1.53 21.57 4.75
C LYS A 122 0.17 20.89 4.84
N MET A 123 0.10 19.56 4.86
CA MET A 123 -1.17 18.83 4.94
C MET A 123 -1.88 19.02 6.29
N CYS A 124 -1.13 19.13 7.39
CA CYS A 124 -1.67 19.24 8.74
C CYS A 124 -1.82 20.70 9.22
N ARG A 125 -1.57 21.69 8.36
CA ARG A 125 -1.80 23.09 8.67
C ARG A 125 -3.31 23.37 8.65
N VAL A 126 -3.88 23.60 9.82
CA VAL A 126 -5.27 24.04 10.04
C VAL A 126 -5.29 25.56 10.21
#